data_AF-A0A7S1FL48-F1
#
_entry.id   AF-A0A7S1FL48-F1
#
_cell.length_a   1.000
_cell.length_b   1.000
_cell.length_c   1.000
_cell.angle_alpha   90.00
_cell.angle_beta   90.00
_cell.angle_gamma   90.00
#
_symmetry.space_group_name_H-M   'P 1'
#
loop_
_entity.id
_entity.type
_entity.pdbx_description
1 polymer ?
#
loop_
_entity_poly.entity_id
_entity_poly.type
_entity_poly.pdbx_seq_one_letter_code
_entity_poly.pdbx_strand_id
1 'polypeptide(L)'
;KDKRNLEAFVVRCTSAFVGVAKDLRIPPTEAGEGEPNTSTVADLLLISRRSRRRVGTRFTVRGADETGDVANFAETEQILVLKRPESQEEVAVQEEAAVQEEAAVQEEAAVQEEAA
;
A
#
# COMPACT_ATOMS: atom_id res chain seq x y z
N LYS A 1 -41.08 11.55 -5.38
CA LYS A 1 -40.57 10.56 -4.41
C LYS A 1 -39.15 10.21 -4.84
N ASP A 2 -38.18 10.84 -4.19
CA ASP A 2 -36.75 10.78 -4.52
C ASP A 2 -36.19 9.39 -4.25
N LYS A 3 -35.82 8.66 -5.31
CA LYS A 3 -35.15 7.36 -5.20
C LYS A 3 -33.67 7.63 -4.97
N ARG A 4 -33.33 8.05 -3.74
CA ARG A 4 -31.93 8.19 -3.31
C ARG A 4 -31.18 6.91 -3.65
N ASN A 5 -29.99 7.05 -4.24
CA ASN A 5 -29.16 5.94 -4.65
C ASN A 5 -28.69 5.15 -3.40
N LEU A 6 -29.40 4.06 -3.09
CA LEU A 6 -29.20 3.28 -1.87
C LEU A 6 -27.85 2.54 -1.85
N GLU A 7 -27.23 2.32 -3.01
CA GLU A 7 -25.91 1.68 -3.11
C GLU A 7 -24.82 2.50 -2.41
N ALA A 8 -24.97 3.83 -2.33
CA ALA A 8 -24.04 4.70 -1.62
C ALA A 8 -23.96 4.41 -0.11
N PHE A 9 -24.94 3.71 0.45
CA PHE A 9 -24.99 3.36 1.87
C PHE A 9 -24.50 1.92 2.16
N VAL A 10 -24.13 1.15 1.13
CA VAL A 10 -23.69 -0.24 1.27
C VAL A 10 -22.17 -0.35 1.11
N VAL A 11 -21.46 -0.49 2.23
CA VAL A 11 -20.01 -0.75 2.24
C VAL A 11 -19.76 -2.26 2.40
N ARG A 12 -19.01 -2.85 1.48
CA ARG A 12 -18.60 -4.25 1.56
C ARG A 12 -17.42 -4.37 2.53
N CYS A 13 -17.51 -5.30 3.47
CA CYS A 13 -16.45 -5.60 4.43
C CYS A 13 -15.91 -7.02 4.21
N THR A 14 -14.62 -7.20 4.43
CA THR A 14 -13.97 -8.52 4.44
C THR A 14 -13.84 -9.02 5.87
N SER A 15 -13.72 -10.34 6.04
CA SER A 15 -13.43 -10.94 7.34
C SER A 15 -12.01 -11.50 7.36
N ALA A 16 -11.37 -11.48 8.54
CA ALA A 16 -9.99 -11.87 8.82
C ALA A 16 -8.98 -10.71 8.89
N PHE A 17 -8.12 -10.51 7.89
CA PHE A 17 -6.93 -9.68 8.05
C PHE A 17 -6.61 -8.82 6.84
N VAL A 18 -6.17 -7.59 7.10
CA VAL A 18 -5.54 -6.69 6.14
C VAL A 18 -4.35 -6.05 6.85
N GLY A 19 -3.15 -6.25 6.33
CA GLY A 19 -1.92 -5.66 6.85
C GLY A 19 -1.14 -5.00 5.73
N VAL A 20 -0.49 -3.88 6.06
CA VAL A 20 0.36 -3.13 5.13
C VAL A 20 1.71 -2.88 5.81
N ALA A 21 2.79 -3.31 5.16
CA ALA A 21 4.15 -2.90 5.47
C ALA A 21 4.60 -1.93 4.38
N LYS A 22 4.74 -0.66 4.73
CA LYS A 22 5.18 0.39 3.80
C LYS A 22 6.70 0.49 3.77
N ASP A 23 7.21 1.00 2.67
CA ASP A 23 8.62 1.38 2.52
C ASP A 23 9.60 0.23 2.82
N LEU A 24 9.19 -0.99 2.48
CA LEU A 24 10.03 -2.17 2.61
C LEU A 24 11.20 -2.05 1.62
N ARG A 25 12.41 -1.91 2.16
CA ARG A 25 13.64 -1.89 1.35
C ARG A 25 13.96 -3.30 0.89
N ILE A 26 13.97 -3.50 -0.41
CA ILE A 26 14.36 -4.74 -1.07
C ILE A 26 15.83 -4.59 -1.45
N PRO A 27 16.74 -5.42 -0.89
CA PRO A 27 18.15 -5.35 -1.26
C PRO A 27 18.31 -5.66 -2.76
N PRO A 28 19.31 -5.06 -3.43
CA PRO A 28 19.61 -5.40 -4.81
C PRO A 28 19.91 -6.90 -4.88
N THR A 29 19.30 -7.58 -5.85
CA THR A 29 19.68 -8.96 -6.16
C THR A 29 21.06 -8.93 -6.79
N GLU A 30 21.93 -9.90 -6.48
CA GLU A 30 23.22 -10.10 -7.15
C GLU A 30 22.97 -10.14 -8.67
N ALA A 31 23.15 -9.00 -9.33
CA ALA A 31 22.84 -8.85 -10.73
C ALA A 31 23.76 -9.77 -11.55
N GLY A 32 23.19 -10.47 -12.54
CA GLY A 32 24.00 -11.00 -13.62
C GLY A 32 24.78 -9.85 -14.28
N GLU A 33 25.98 -10.13 -14.78
CA GLU A 33 26.87 -9.13 -15.37
C GLU A 33 26.12 -8.19 -16.33
N GLY A 34 25.94 -6.92 -15.94
CA GLY A 34 25.31 -5.89 -16.76
C GLY A 34 23.99 -5.31 -16.27
N GLU A 35 23.34 -5.87 -15.24
CA GLU A 35 22.16 -5.23 -14.62
C GLU A 35 22.55 -4.25 -13.49
N PRO A 36 21.91 -3.06 -13.41
CA PRO A 36 22.24 -2.09 -12.38
C PRO A 36 21.79 -2.58 -11.01
N ASN A 37 22.71 -2.58 -10.03
CA ASN A 37 22.46 -2.94 -8.63
C ASN A 37 21.56 -1.91 -7.92
N THR A 38 20.29 -1.84 -8.31
CA THR A 38 19.33 -0.88 -7.76
C THR A 38 18.58 -1.48 -6.58
N SER A 39 18.76 -0.87 -5.40
CA SER A 39 17.89 -1.11 -4.25
C SER A 39 16.51 -0.51 -4.57
N THR A 40 15.45 -1.29 -4.36
CA THR A 40 14.07 -0.84 -4.64
C THR A 40 13.28 -0.78 -3.34
N VAL A 41 12.39 0.20 -3.24
CA VAL A 41 11.46 0.31 -2.13
C VAL A 41 10.09 -0.19 -2.58
N ALA A 42 9.40 -0.94 -1.74
CA ALA A 42 8.08 -1.48 -2.06
C ALA A 42 7.12 -1.40 -0.86
N ASP A 43 5.83 -1.35 -1.16
CA ASP A 43 4.79 -1.57 -0.16
C ASP A 43 4.28 -3.01 -0.29
N LEU A 44 4.23 -3.74 0.82
CA LEU A 44 3.72 -5.10 0.89
C LEU A 44 2.35 -5.09 1.57
N LEU A 45 1.34 -5.61 0.89
CA LEU A 45 0.01 -5.82 1.44
C LEU A 45 -0.24 -7.32 1.57
N LEU A 46 -0.74 -7.73 2.73
CA LEU A 46 -1.21 -9.09 2.97
C LEU A 46 -2.68 -9.03 3.36
N ILE A 47 -3.51 -9.67 2.54
CA ILE A 47 -4.95 -9.71 2.72
C ILE A 47 -5.36 -11.17 2.89
N SER A 48 -6.06 -11.49 3.97
CA SER A 48 -6.74 -12.77 4.12
C SER A 48 -8.25 -12.55 4.21
N ARG A 49 -9.02 -13.33 3.45
CA ARG A 49 -10.49 -13.28 3.43
C ARG A 49 -11.04 -14.66 3.75
N ARG A 50 -11.91 -14.75 4.76
CA ARG A 50 -12.67 -15.99 5.00
C ARG A 50 -13.97 -15.96 4.22
N SER A 51 -14.28 -17.06 3.52
CA SER A 51 -15.54 -17.23 2.81
C SER A 51 -16.71 -17.14 3.77
N ARG A 52 -17.77 -16.49 3.30
CA ARG A 52 -19.04 -16.41 4.00
C ARG A 52 -19.94 -17.61 3.71
N ARG A 53 -19.59 -18.42 2.70
CA ARG A 53 -20.29 -19.68 2.40
C ARG A 53 -19.86 -20.75 3.38
N ARG A 54 -20.82 -21.58 3.81
CA ARG A 54 -20.58 -22.76 4.66
C ARG A 54 -19.70 -22.45 5.90
N VAL A 55 -19.99 -21.34 6.58
CA VAL A 55 -19.38 -21.00 7.88
C VAL A 55 -19.99 -21.84 8.99
N GLY A 56 -19.18 -22.27 9.95
CA GLY A 56 -19.67 -23.00 11.12
C GLY A 56 -18.53 -23.57 11.95
N THR A 57 -18.88 -24.10 13.13
CA THR A 57 -17.88 -24.70 14.01
C THR A 57 -17.28 -25.96 13.37
N ARG A 58 -16.01 -26.24 13.71
CA ARG A 58 -15.26 -27.39 13.18
C ARG A 58 -15.93 -28.74 13.42
N PHE A 59 -16.82 -28.87 14.41
CA PHE A 59 -17.52 -30.13 14.69
C PHE A 59 -18.81 -30.30 13.89
N THR A 60 -19.39 -29.20 13.41
CA THR A 60 -20.68 -29.22 12.70
C THR A 60 -20.51 -29.11 11.19
N VAL A 61 -19.46 -28.42 10.72
CA VAL A 61 -19.28 -28.11 9.30
C VAL A 61 -17.86 -28.44 8.86
N ARG A 62 -17.72 -29.56 8.13
CA ARG A 62 -16.49 -30.00 7.43
C ARG A 62 -16.84 -30.59 6.07
N GLY A 63 -15.84 -30.72 5.21
CA GLY A 63 -15.98 -31.29 3.87
C GLY A 63 -16.60 -30.33 2.86
N ALA A 64 -16.83 -30.85 1.66
CA ALA A 64 -17.57 -30.18 0.59
C ALA A 64 -19.06 -30.54 0.67
N ASP A 65 -19.92 -29.64 0.20
CA ASP A 65 -21.33 -29.97 -0.06
C ASP A 65 -21.55 -30.52 -1.47
N GLU A 66 -22.80 -30.82 -1.82
CA GLU A 66 -23.20 -31.38 -3.13
C GLU A 66 -22.89 -30.44 -4.31
N THR A 67 -22.71 -29.14 -4.05
CA THR A 67 -22.30 -28.15 -5.06
C THR A 67 -20.79 -27.96 -5.15
N GLY A 68 -20.03 -28.61 -4.26
CA GLY A 68 -18.57 -28.52 -4.20
C GLY A 68 -18.04 -27.38 -3.31
N ASP A 69 -18.91 -26.63 -2.62
CA ASP A 69 -18.48 -25.56 -1.73
C ASP A 69 -17.86 -26.14 -0.45
N VAL A 70 -16.58 -25.84 -0.21
CA VAL A 70 -15.82 -26.35 0.94
C VAL A 70 -16.10 -25.51 2.19
N ALA A 71 -16.34 -26.19 3.31
CA ALA A 71 -16.53 -25.57 4.61
C ALA A 71 -15.32 -24.73 5.05
N ASN A 72 -15.57 -23.56 5.64
CA ASN A 72 -14.55 -22.68 6.23
C ASN A 72 -13.39 -22.31 5.29
N PHE A 73 -13.66 -22.15 3.98
CA PHE A 73 -12.67 -21.69 3.02
C PHE A 73 -12.08 -20.32 3.41
N ALA A 74 -10.76 -20.17 3.23
CA ALA A 74 -10.06 -18.91 3.35
C ALA A 74 -9.08 -18.77 2.19
N GLU A 75 -8.98 -17.55 1.67
CA GLU A 75 -7.99 -17.16 0.68
C GLU A 75 -7.05 -16.11 1.27
N THR A 76 -5.79 -16.15 0.84
CA THR A 76 -4.78 -15.17 1.21
C THR A 76 -4.14 -14.65 -0.06
N GLU A 77 -4.16 -13.33 -0.21
CA GLU A 77 -3.57 -12.60 -1.33
C GLU A 77 -2.39 -11.78 -0.80
N GLN A 78 -1.26 -11.87 -1.50
CA GLN A 78 -0.10 -11.03 -1.28
C GLN A 78 0.05 -10.08 -2.46
N ILE A 79 0.12 -8.78 -2.18
CA ILE A 79 0.28 -7.74 -3.20
C ILE A 79 1.57 -6.98 -2.88
N LEU A 80 2.44 -6.86 -3.88
CA LEU A 80 3.66 -6.06 -3.80
C LEU A 80 3.55 -4.88 -4.76
N VAL A 81 3.65 -3.68 -4.21
CA VAL A 81 3.66 -2.43 -4.98
C VAL A 81 5.10 -1.93 -5.03
N LEU A 82 5.77 -2.13 -6.17
CA LEU A 82 7.12 -1.63 -6.39
C LEU A 82 7.06 -0.12 -6.65
N LYS A 83 7.84 0.66 -5.91
CA LYS A 83 8.05 2.07 -6.22
C LYS A 83 9.15 2.15 -7.28
N ARG A 84 8.93 2.98 -8.30
CA ARG A 84 10.00 3.26 -9.26
C ARG A 84 11.16 3.86 -8.48
N PRO A 85 12.41 3.41 -8.69
CA PRO A 85 13.55 4.15 -8.16
C PRO A 85 13.47 5.57 -8.70
N GLU A 86 13.45 6.57 -7.82
CA GLU A 86 13.51 7.97 -8.25
C GLU A 86 14.68 8.08 -9.22
N SER A 87 14.42 8.54 -10.45
CA SER A 87 15.52 8.80 -11.37
C SER A 87 16.43 9.83 -10.68
N GLN A 88 17.75 9.74 -10.89
CA GLN A 88 18.69 10.69 -10.29
C GLN A 88 18.31 12.15 -10.57
N GLU A 89 17.58 12.38 -11.67
CA GLU A 89 16.96 13.67 -12.03
C GLU A 89 15.84 14.10 -11.06
N GLU A 90 14.98 13.19 -10.61
CA GLU A 90 13.90 13.51 -9.66
C GLU A 90 14.44 13.83 -8.25
N VAL A 91 15.48 13.11 -7.81
CA VAL A 91 16.16 13.39 -6.52
C VAL A 91 16.83 14.77 -6.56
N ALA A 92 17.54 15.09 -7.65
CA ALA A 92 18.18 16.39 -7.81
C ALA A 92 17.17 17.55 -7.83
N VAL A 93 16.01 17.36 -8.47
CA VAL A 93 14.94 18.37 -8.49
C VAL A 93 14.32 18.56 -7.09
N GLN A 94 14.17 17.50 -6.29
CA GLN A 94 13.68 17.60 -4.91
C GLN A 94 14.69 18.28 -3.97
N GLU A 95 15.99 17.97 -4.10
CA GLU A 95 17.05 18.62 -3.34
C GLU A 95 17.17 20.11 -3.69
N GLU A 96 17.12 20.47 -4.99
CA GLU A 96 17.12 21.88 -5.42
C GLU A 96 15.88 22.63 -4.90
N ALA A 97 14.69 22.00 -4.91
CA ALA A 97 13.47 22.62 -4.40
C ALA A 97 13.54 22.86 -2.87
N ALA A 98 14.08 21.91 -2.10
CA ALA A 98 14.24 22.06 -0.66
C ALA A 98 15.24 23.16 -0.29
N VAL A 99 16.35 23.28 -1.04
CA VAL A 99 17.32 24.36 -0.84
C VAL A 99 16.72 25.73 -1.18
N GLN A 100 15.89 25.82 -2.22
CA GLN A 100 15.18 27.05 -2.58
C GLN A 100 14.14 27.45 -1.53
N GLU A 101 13.43 26.49 -0.95
CA GLU A 101 12.47 26.73 0.12
C GLU A 101 13.16 27.24 1.39
N GLU A 102 14.28 26.63 1.80
CA GLU A 102 15.08 27.14 2.92
C GLU A 102 15.66 28.54 2.65
N ALA A 103 16.15 28.80 1.44
CA ALA A 103 16.67 30.11 1.06
C ALA A 103 15.59 31.20 1.10
N ALA A 104 14.38 30.91 0.62
CA ALA A 104 13.25 31.84 0.67
C ALA A 104 12.83 32.17 2.11
N VAL A 105 12.84 31.18 3.01
CA VAL A 105 12.55 31.39 4.44
C VAL A 105 13.61 32.27 5.12
N GLN A 106 14.89 32.12 4.75
CA GLN A 106 15.97 32.96 5.27
C GLN A 106 15.90 34.40 4.77
N GLU A 107 15.51 34.62 3.51
CA GLU A 107 15.35 35.95 2.93
C GLU A 107 14.17 36.70 3.57
N GLU A 108 13.02 36.05 3.79
CA GLU A 108 11.90 36.65 4.52
C GLU A 108 12.26 37.01 5.96
N ALA A 109 13.05 36.16 6.65
CA ALA A 109 13.50 36.43 8.02
C ALA A 109 14.44 37.64 8.10
N ALA A 110 15.37 37.79 7.14
CA ALA A 110 16.31 38.91 7.10
C ALA A 110 15.60 40.25 6.85
N VAL A 111 14.59 40.28 5.97
CA VAL A 111 13.79 41.49 5.69
C VAL A 111 12.99 41.92 6.92
N GLN A 112 12.52 40.98 7.75
CA GLN A 112 11.81 41.29 8.99
C GLN A 112 12.73 41.86 10.09
N GLU A 113 13.99 41.44 10.13
CA GLU A 113 14.99 41.94 11.09
C GLU A 113 15.48 43.35 10.74
N GLU A 114 15.62 43.69 9.45
CA GLU A 114 16.06 45.01 9.00
C GLU A 114 14.95 46.10 9.12
N ALA A 115 13.69 45.68 9.24
CA ALA A 115 12.53 46.57 9.39
C ALA A 115 12.17 46.91 10.85
N ALA A 116 12.87 46.33 11.83
CA ALA A 116 12.68 46.51 13.28
C ALA A 116 13.68 47.51 13.89
#